data_AF-A0A8H5D0P2-F1
#
_entry.id   AF-A0A8H5D0P2-F1
#
_cell.length_a   1.000
_cell.length_b   1.000
_cell.length_c   1.000
_cell.angle_alpha   90.00
_cell.angle_beta   90.00
_cell.angle_gamma   90.00
#
_symmetry.space_group_name_H-M   'P 1'
#
loop_
_entity.id
_entity.type
_entity.pdbx_description
1 polymer ?
#
loop_
_entity_poly.entity_id
_entity_poly.type
_entity_poly.pdbx_seq_one_letter_code
_entity_poly.pdbx_strand_id
1 'polypeptide(L)'
;MASPPTPLAQELDSPRSSPAPAGIQHDLEVDLMALASALYSLGTTIINDSTKDGEKHAGQRVNDVIETLRKVDERSRDPDLRTMVPMQILLDIDNAKNPMNVTRERLERAATENQFMNGKIKLFRAITKPSIRHCVRIFQS
;
A
#
# COMPACT_ATOMS: atom_id res chain seq x y z
N MET A 1 26.81 21.94 -35.73
CA MET A 1 25.58 21.15 -35.59
C MET A 1 25.39 20.90 -34.11
N ALA A 2 24.45 21.62 -33.48
CA ALA A 2 24.25 21.59 -32.03
C ALA A 2 23.31 20.45 -31.65
N SER A 3 23.76 19.58 -30.74
CA SER A 3 22.96 18.52 -30.14
C SER A 3 21.87 19.11 -29.24
N PRO A 4 20.64 18.57 -29.20
CA PRO A 4 19.64 18.99 -28.24
C PRO A 4 20.02 18.52 -26.82
N PRO A 5 19.74 19.31 -25.78
CA PRO A 5 20.11 18.98 -24.41
C PRO A 5 19.26 17.83 -23.87
N THR A 6 19.95 16.79 -23.39
CA THR A 6 19.39 15.74 -22.54
C THR A 6 18.79 16.38 -21.28
N PRO A 7 17.53 16.12 -20.89
CA PRO A 7 17.05 16.54 -19.59
C PRO A 7 17.85 15.79 -18.51
N LEU A 8 18.59 16.55 -17.71
CA LEU A 8 19.19 16.09 -16.47
C LEU A 8 18.08 15.77 -15.45
N ALA A 9 18.38 14.78 -14.60
CA ALA A 9 17.75 14.50 -13.31
C ALA A 9 16.32 13.94 -13.31
N GLN A 10 16.23 12.62 -13.16
CA GLN A 10 15.45 12.09 -12.05
C GLN A 10 16.44 11.36 -11.15
N GLU A 11 16.74 11.99 -10.01
CA GLU A 11 17.47 11.40 -8.91
C GLU A 11 16.89 10.01 -8.62
N LEU A 12 17.76 9.00 -8.53
CA LEU A 12 17.40 7.78 -7.82
C LEU A 12 17.27 8.16 -6.35
N ASP A 13 16.09 8.65 -5.99
CA ASP A 13 15.73 8.84 -4.60
C ASP A 13 15.64 7.46 -3.94
N SER A 14 16.30 7.31 -2.80
CA SER A 14 16.33 6.05 -2.06
C SER A 14 14.90 5.61 -1.69
N PRO A 15 14.62 4.30 -1.55
CA PRO A 15 13.30 3.82 -1.18
C PRO A 15 13.09 4.05 0.31
N ARG A 16 12.88 5.29 0.74
CA ARG A 16 12.46 5.55 2.11
C ARG A 16 11.43 6.67 2.18
N SER A 17 10.27 6.23 2.65
CA SER A 17 9.08 6.99 2.98
C SER A 17 8.30 7.50 1.77
N SER A 18 7.21 6.78 1.48
CA SER A 18 5.98 7.42 1.02
C SER A 18 5.80 8.74 1.78
N PRO A 19 5.37 9.85 1.13
CA PRO A 19 4.98 11.05 1.86
C PRO A 19 3.99 10.62 2.95
N ALA A 20 4.14 11.19 4.16
CA ALA A 20 3.20 10.93 5.24
C ALA A 20 1.78 11.11 4.68
N PRO A 21 0.88 10.12 4.82
CA PRO A 21 -0.47 10.27 4.34
C PRO A 21 -1.02 11.55 4.96
N ALA A 22 -1.50 12.47 4.15
CA ALA A 22 -2.17 13.68 4.60
C ALA A 22 -3.67 13.53 4.28
N GLY A 23 -4.54 14.07 5.13
CA GLY A 23 -5.99 13.94 5.00
C GLY A 23 -6.57 12.74 5.75
N ILE A 24 -7.73 12.26 5.32
CA ILE A 24 -8.57 11.29 6.06
C ILE A 24 -7.85 10.02 6.50
N GLN A 25 -6.84 9.57 5.74
CA GLN A 25 -6.06 8.39 6.07
C GLN A 25 -5.14 8.63 7.29
N HIS A 26 -4.58 9.83 7.44
CA HIS A 26 -3.83 10.20 8.64
C HIS A 26 -4.72 10.22 9.87
N ASP A 27 -5.89 10.85 9.74
CA ASP A 27 -6.82 10.98 10.85
C ASP A 27 -7.26 9.60 11.34
N LEU A 28 -7.55 8.68 10.41
CA LEU A 28 -7.84 7.28 10.73
C LEU A 28 -6.66 6.58 11.44
N GLU A 29 -5.42 6.81 10.99
CA GLU A 29 -4.22 6.26 11.66
C GLU A 29 -4.09 6.79 13.10
N VAL A 30 -4.37 8.08 13.32
CA VAL A 30 -4.36 8.71 14.66
C VAL A 30 -5.42 8.08 15.56
N ASP A 31 -6.64 7.86 15.07
CA ASP A 31 -7.69 7.23 15.89
C ASP A 31 -7.39 5.76 16.20
N LEU A 32 -6.80 5.01 15.25
CA LEU A 32 -6.38 3.63 15.48
C LEU A 32 -5.30 3.57 16.57
N MET A 33 -4.37 4.53 16.58
CA MET A 33 -3.35 4.64 17.63
C MET A 33 -3.96 5.03 18.98
N ALA A 34 -4.94 5.94 18.99
CA ALA A 34 -5.70 6.30 20.18
C ALA A 34 -6.48 5.10 20.74
N LEU A 35 -7.07 4.28 19.87
CA LEU A 35 -7.79 3.06 20.26
C LEU A 35 -6.87 2.05 20.92
N ALA A 36 -5.68 1.82 20.34
CA ALA A 36 -4.68 0.93 20.94
C ALA A 36 -4.26 1.42 22.34
N SER A 37 -4.05 2.73 22.50
CA SER A 37 -3.73 3.35 23.80
C SER A 37 -4.86 3.23 24.82
N ALA A 38 -6.12 3.40 24.39
CA ALA A 38 -7.30 3.26 25.24
C ALA A 38 -7.46 1.80 25.72
N LEU A 39 -7.31 0.83 24.82
CA LEU A 39 -7.34 -0.60 25.15
C LEU A 39 -6.21 -1.00 26.11
N TYR A 40 -5.01 -0.50 25.90
CA TYR A 40 -3.89 -0.72 26.81
C TYR A 40 -4.16 -0.13 28.20
N SER A 41 -4.64 1.12 28.26
CA SER A 41 -4.98 1.79 29.51
C SER A 41 -6.09 1.06 30.27
N LEU A 42 -7.12 0.60 29.57
CA LEU A 42 -8.18 -0.24 30.15
C LEU A 42 -7.61 -1.54 30.73
N GLY A 43 -6.77 -2.26 29.97
CA GLY A 43 -6.11 -3.48 30.43
C GLY A 43 -5.30 -3.27 31.71
N THR A 44 -4.48 -2.22 31.75
CA THR A 44 -3.71 -1.89 32.97
C THR A 44 -4.59 -1.50 34.15
N THR A 45 -5.71 -0.80 33.93
CA THR A 45 -6.63 -0.38 35.00
C THR A 45 -7.33 -1.58 35.63
N ILE A 46 -7.80 -2.52 34.80
CA ILE A 46 -8.47 -3.74 35.29
C ILE A 46 -7.48 -4.65 36.05
N ILE A 47 -6.25 -4.77 35.56
CA ILE A 47 -5.23 -5.61 36.22
C ILE A 47 -4.78 -4.99 37.55
N ASN A 48 -4.63 -3.67 37.62
CA ASN A 48 -4.01 -3.00 38.77
C ASN A 48 -5.01 -2.50 39.81
N ASP A 49 -6.29 -2.28 39.45
CA ASP A 49 -7.27 -1.65 40.34
C ASP A 49 -8.57 -2.46 40.44
N SER A 50 -8.54 -3.49 41.30
CA SER A 50 -9.71 -4.30 41.69
C SER A 50 -10.44 -3.75 42.92
N THR A 51 -10.25 -2.47 43.26
CA THR A 51 -10.92 -1.85 44.40
C THR A 51 -12.32 -1.33 44.01
N LYS A 52 -13.19 -1.05 45.00
CA LYS A 52 -14.56 -0.54 44.74
C LYS A 52 -14.60 0.79 43.97
N ASP A 53 -13.54 1.60 44.02
CA ASP A 53 -13.42 2.80 43.19
C ASP A 53 -12.81 2.48 41.81
N GLY A 54 -12.03 1.39 41.70
CA GLY A 54 -11.53 0.83 40.44
C GLY A 54 -12.64 0.45 39.46
N GLU A 55 -13.82 0.02 39.94
CA GLU A 55 -14.98 -0.23 39.06
C GLU A 55 -15.48 1.03 38.35
N LYS A 56 -15.46 2.20 39.01
CA LYS A 56 -15.84 3.47 38.38
C LYS A 56 -14.80 3.91 37.37
N HIS A 57 -13.51 3.74 37.69
CA HIS A 57 -12.42 4.05 36.79
C HIS A 57 -12.42 3.14 35.56
N ALA A 58 -12.67 1.84 35.73
CA ALA A 58 -12.83 0.89 34.64
C ALA A 58 -14.04 1.24 33.75
N GLY A 59 -15.18 1.61 34.34
CA GLY A 59 -16.36 2.05 33.60
C GLY A 59 -16.10 3.26 32.70
N GLN A 60 -15.34 4.24 33.20
CA GLN A 60 -14.92 5.39 32.40
C GLN A 60 -14.00 4.98 31.25
N ARG A 61 -13.03 4.10 31.49
CA ARG A 61 -12.12 3.58 30.45
C ARG A 61 -12.84 2.77 29.38
N VAL A 62 -13.85 1.99 29.74
CA VAL A 62 -14.69 1.27 28.78
C VAL A 62 -15.44 2.26 27.88
N ASN A 63 -15.98 3.34 28.45
CA ASN A 63 -16.63 4.38 27.65
C ASN A 63 -15.66 5.07 26.69
N ASP A 64 -14.41 5.34 27.12
CA ASP A 64 -13.37 5.90 26.24
C ASP A 64 -13.09 4.99 25.03
N VAL A 65 -13.04 3.67 25.24
CA VAL A 65 -12.85 2.67 24.17
C VAL A 65 -14.05 2.66 23.23
N ILE A 66 -15.28 2.66 23.77
CA ILE A 66 -16.51 2.69 22.97
C ILE A 66 -16.57 3.95 22.10
N GLU A 67 -16.24 5.12 22.67
CA GLU A 67 -16.23 6.38 21.93
C GLU A 67 -15.20 6.36 20.80
N THR A 68 -14.02 5.80 21.06
CA THR A 68 -12.95 5.69 20.05
C THR A 68 -13.32 4.70 18.95
N LEU A 69 -13.95 3.56 19.29
CA LEU A 69 -14.49 2.62 18.30
C LEU A 69 -15.55 3.26 17.41
N ARG A 70 -16.43 4.09 17.99
CA ARG A 70 -17.44 4.84 17.23
C ARG A 70 -16.80 5.78 16.20
N LYS A 71 -15.77 6.52 16.63
CA LYS A 71 -14.99 7.43 15.78
C LYS A 71 -14.30 6.70 14.61
N VAL A 72 -13.79 5.50 14.85
CA VAL A 72 -13.17 4.67 13.80
C VAL A 72 -14.23 4.16 12.81
N ASP A 73 -15.38 3.68 13.28
CA ASP A 73 -16.47 3.22 12.41
C ASP A 73 -17.03 4.35 11.53
N GLU A 74 -17.25 5.54 12.11
CA GLU A 74 -17.69 6.73 11.37
C GLU A 74 -16.71 7.10 10.24
N ARG A 75 -15.41 7.13 10.52
CA ARG A 75 -14.37 7.46 9.51
C ARG A 75 -14.15 6.35 8.49
N SER A 76 -14.36 5.09 8.85
CA SER A 76 -14.25 3.97 7.90
C SER A 76 -15.27 4.03 6.76
N ARG A 77 -16.38 4.75 6.97
CA ARG A 77 -17.48 4.94 6.00
C ARG A 77 -17.33 6.21 5.17
N ASP A 78 -16.26 6.98 5.38
CA ASP A 78 -16.02 8.21 4.65
C ASP A 78 -15.82 7.93 3.14
N PRO A 79 -16.53 8.62 2.23
CA PRO A 79 -16.40 8.43 0.78
C PRO A 79 -15.02 8.78 0.21
N ASP A 80 -14.21 9.54 0.94
CA ASP A 80 -12.84 9.88 0.54
C ASP A 80 -11.84 8.76 0.89
N LEU A 81 -12.22 7.80 1.76
CA LEU A 81 -11.44 6.61 2.07
C LEU A 81 -11.65 5.52 0.99
N ARG A 82 -11.06 5.73 -0.20
CA ARG A 82 -11.19 4.82 -1.36
C ARG A 82 -10.11 3.74 -1.45
N THR A 83 -9.29 3.60 -0.41
CA THR A 83 -8.16 2.69 -0.42
C THR A 83 -8.63 1.24 -0.41
N MET A 84 -8.40 0.52 -1.51
CA MET A 84 -8.69 -0.90 -1.62
C MET A 84 -7.52 -1.72 -1.12
N VAL A 85 -7.76 -2.59 -0.14
CA VAL A 85 -6.74 -3.50 0.41
C VAL A 85 -6.91 -4.89 -0.22
N PRO A 86 -5.89 -5.41 -0.93
CA PRO A 86 -5.92 -6.78 -1.44
C PRO A 86 -6.08 -7.83 -0.34
N MET A 87 -6.92 -8.84 -0.55
CA MET A 87 -7.14 -9.93 0.42
C MET A 87 -5.86 -10.63 0.90
N GLN A 88 -4.86 -10.76 0.02
CA GLN A 88 -3.57 -11.35 0.39
C GLN A 88 -2.89 -10.60 1.54
N ILE A 89 -3.01 -9.26 1.57
CA ILE A 89 -2.42 -8.44 2.63
C ILE A 89 -3.11 -8.73 3.97
N LEU A 90 -4.43 -8.92 3.98
CA LEU A 90 -5.18 -9.29 5.17
C LEU A 90 -4.74 -10.65 5.70
N LEU A 91 -4.61 -11.64 4.81
CA LEU A 91 -4.12 -12.97 5.18
C LEU A 91 -2.69 -12.94 5.73
N ASP A 92 -1.81 -12.09 5.18
CA ASP A 92 -0.44 -11.97 5.67
C ASP A 92 -0.40 -11.32 7.06
N ILE A 93 -1.26 -10.33 7.33
CA ILE A 93 -1.41 -9.74 8.67
C ILE A 93 -1.90 -10.79 9.68
N ASP A 94 -2.95 -11.55 9.34
CA ASP A 94 -3.49 -12.61 10.21
C ASP A 94 -2.45 -13.70 10.53
N ASN A 95 -1.56 -13.99 9.59
CA ASN A 95 -0.48 -14.95 9.75
C ASN A 95 0.83 -14.35 10.33
N ALA A 96 0.80 -13.11 10.84
CA ALA A 96 1.95 -12.38 11.36
C ALA A 96 3.14 -12.28 10.38
N LYS A 97 2.86 -12.25 9.07
CA LYS A 97 3.83 -12.00 8.01
C LYS A 97 3.91 -10.51 7.70
N ASN A 98 5.07 -10.06 7.25
CA ASN A 98 5.25 -8.68 6.82
C ASN A 98 4.47 -8.43 5.49
N PRO A 99 3.43 -7.56 5.48
CA PRO A 99 2.63 -7.30 4.29
C PRO A 99 3.43 -6.64 3.14
N MET A 100 4.58 -6.03 3.44
CA MET A 100 5.45 -5.42 2.42
C MET A 100 6.06 -6.45 1.45
N ASN A 101 6.08 -7.73 1.83
CA ASN A 101 6.59 -8.80 0.98
C ASN A 101 5.78 -8.92 -0.31
N VAL A 102 4.45 -8.79 -0.23
CA VAL A 102 3.56 -8.85 -1.39
C VAL A 102 3.87 -7.74 -2.39
N THR A 103 4.12 -6.53 -1.90
CA THR A 103 4.49 -5.38 -2.75
C THR A 103 5.81 -5.64 -3.45
N ARG A 104 6.82 -6.14 -2.72
CA ARG A 104 8.12 -6.48 -3.29
C ARG A 104 8.00 -7.54 -4.39
N GLU A 105 7.35 -8.66 -4.08
CA GLU A 105 7.17 -9.77 -5.02
C GLU A 105 6.41 -9.36 -6.28
N ARG A 106 5.35 -8.54 -6.12
CA ARG A 106 4.58 -8.02 -7.25
C ARG A 106 5.41 -7.08 -8.11
N LEU A 107 6.24 -6.23 -7.50
CA LEU A 107 7.13 -5.34 -8.23
C LEU A 107 8.18 -6.12 -9.02
N GLU A 108 8.82 -7.10 -8.39
CA GLU A 108 9.83 -7.96 -9.02
C GLU A 108 9.25 -8.79 -10.17
N ARG A 109 8.06 -9.36 -9.97
CA ARG A 109 7.36 -10.12 -11.02
C ARG A 109 6.94 -9.22 -12.17
N ALA A 110 6.38 -8.04 -11.88
CA ALA A 110 5.97 -7.08 -12.90
C ALA A 110 7.17 -6.57 -13.71
N ALA A 111 8.30 -6.30 -13.07
CA ALA A 111 9.53 -5.90 -13.74
C ALA A 111 10.05 -7.03 -14.67
N THR A 112 10.09 -8.26 -14.16
CA THR A 112 10.53 -9.44 -14.94
C THR A 112 9.61 -9.67 -16.15
N GLU A 113 8.30 -9.62 -15.93
CA GLU A 113 7.30 -9.80 -16.97
C GLU A 113 7.36 -8.68 -18.02
N ASN A 114 7.55 -7.43 -17.60
CA ASN A 114 7.72 -6.29 -18.51
C ASN A 114 8.98 -6.45 -19.38
N GLN A 115 10.11 -6.86 -18.79
CA GLN A 115 11.33 -7.14 -19.55
C GLN A 115 11.14 -8.29 -20.55
N PHE A 116 10.48 -9.36 -20.11
CA PHE A 116 10.19 -10.52 -20.95
C PHE A 116 9.28 -10.15 -22.13
N MET A 117 8.22 -9.40 -21.87
CA MET A 117 7.30 -8.93 -22.90
C MET A 117 7.98 -7.99 -23.90
N ASN A 118 8.82 -7.06 -23.42
CA ASN A 118 9.64 -6.22 -24.30
C ASN A 118 10.58 -7.05 -25.18
N GLY A 119 11.15 -8.13 -24.65
CA GLY A 119 11.94 -9.10 -25.42
C GLY A 119 11.13 -9.75 -26.54
N LYS A 120 9.92 -10.25 -26.24
CA LYS A 120 9.00 -10.82 -27.24
C LYS A 120 8.63 -9.83 -28.33
N ILE A 121 8.31 -8.58 -27.98
CA ILE A 121 7.97 -7.52 -28.94
C ILE A 121 9.16 -7.21 -29.86
N LYS A 122 10.38 -7.13 -29.31
CA LYS A 122 11.60 -6.92 -30.10
C LYS A 122 11.81 -8.05 -31.10
N LEU A 123 11.66 -9.31 -30.67
CA LEU A 123 11.77 -10.47 -31.54
C LEU A 123 10.73 -10.46 -32.66
N PHE A 124 9.47 -10.21 -32.31
CA PHE A 124 8.38 -10.12 -33.29
C PHE A 124 8.69 -9.04 -34.34
N ARG A 125 9.07 -7.83 -33.91
CA ARG A 125 9.46 -6.76 -34.84
C ARG A 125 10.64 -7.15 -35.72
N ALA A 126 11.62 -7.86 -35.17
CA ALA A 126 12.82 -8.31 -35.90
C ALA A 126 12.49 -9.36 -36.97
N ILE A 127 11.52 -10.25 -36.75
CA ILE A 127 11.10 -11.27 -37.72
C ILE A 127 10.14 -10.68 -38.76
N THR A 128 9.17 -9.88 -38.32
CA THR A 128 8.11 -9.36 -39.20
C THR A 128 8.63 -8.34 -40.21
N LYS A 129 9.55 -7.46 -39.81
CA LYS A 129 10.10 -6.40 -40.69
C LYS A 129 10.81 -6.94 -41.95
N PRO A 130 11.73 -7.92 -41.87
CA PRO A 130 12.35 -8.52 -43.05
C PRO A 130 11.37 -9.40 -43.84
N SER A 131 10.46 -10.14 -43.21
CA SER A 131 9.46 -10.94 -43.93
C SER A 131 8.53 -10.08 -44.79
N ILE A 132 8.01 -8.97 -44.24
CA ILE A 132 7.21 -8.02 -45.03
C ILE A 132 8.04 -7.44 -46.17
N ARG A 133 9.29 -7.05 -45.90
CA ARG A 133 10.20 -6.52 -46.94
C ARG A 133 10.45 -7.55 -48.05
N HIS A 134 10.55 -8.83 -47.72
CA HIS A 134 10.75 -9.91 -48.68
C HIS A 134 9.50 -10.15 -49.52
N CYS A 135 8.31 -10.23 -48.91
CA CYS A 135 7.04 -10.33 -49.63
C CYS A 135 6.82 -9.15 -50.60
N VAL A 136 7.09 -7.91 -50.16
CA VAL A 136 6.98 -6.73 -51.03
C VAL A 136 7.94 -6.82 -52.22
N ARG A 137 9.16 -7.34 -52.02
CA ARG A 137 10.13 -7.51 -53.10
C ARG A 137 9.71 -8.56 -54.12
N ILE A 138 9.07 -9.64 -53.69
CA ILE A 138 8.55 -10.69 -54.58
C ILE A 138 7.40 -10.15 -55.45
N PHE A 139 6.52 -9.32 -54.90
CA PHE A 139 5.36 -8.78 -55.64
C PHE A 139 5.68 -7.63 -56.60
N GLN A 140 6.89 -7.03 -56.53
CA GLN A 140 7.32 -5.95 -57.43
C GLN A 140 8.30 -6.42 -58.52
N SER A 141 8.58 -7.73 -58.62
CA SER A 141 9.28 -8.36 -59.76
C SER A 141 8.28 -9.13 -60.61
#